data_AF-A0A7C2LTA0-F1
#
_entry.id   AF-A0A7C2LTA0-F1
#
_cell.length_a   1.000
_cell.length_b   1.000
_cell.length_c   1.000
_cell.angle_alpha   90.00
_cell.angle_beta   90.00
_cell.angle_gamma   90.00
#
_symmetry.space_group_name_H-M   'P 1'
#
loop_
_entity.id
_entity.type
_entity.pdbx_description
1 polymer ?
#
loop_
_entity_poly.entity_id
_entity_poly.type
_entity_poly.pdbx_seq_one_letter_code
_entity_poly.pdbx_strand_id
1 'polypeptide(L)' 'MNGPRVKEILSLTPEQQTLSVTGWIRTVRDSKEFAFAELNDGSCLSNLQLFLDKKKPELAAAIPGLST' A
#
# COMPACT_ATOMS: atom_id res chain seq x y z
N MET A 1 12.15 12.89 -5.24
CA MET A 1 10.67 12.96 -5.23
C MET A 1 10.25 12.87 -3.77
N ASN A 2 9.63 13.92 -3.22
CA ASN A 2 9.17 13.94 -1.82
C ASN A 2 7.65 13.72 -1.78
N GLY A 3 7.21 12.46 -1.82
CA GLY A 3 5.83 12.10 -1.48
C GLY A 3 5.62 12.09 0.04
N PRO A 4 4.36 12.16 0.53
CA PRO A 4 4.08 12.10 1.96
C PRO A 4 4.56 10.79 2.57
N ARG A 5 5.05 10.87 3.81
CA ARG A 5 5.54 9.71 4.58
C ARG A 5 4.36 8.90 5.12
N VAL A 6 4.55 7.61 5.40
CA VAL A 6 3.48 6.76 5.99
C VAL A 6 2.92 7.38 7.27
N LYS A 7 3.78 7.89 8.15
CA LYS A 7 3.39 8.60 9.38
C LYS A 7 2.44 9.77 9.13
N GLU A 8 2.69 10.54 8.07
CA GLU A 8 1.88 11.70 7.71
C GLU A 8 0.52 11.23 7.19
N ILE A 9 0.51 10.26 6.26
CA ILE A 9 -0.72 9.69 5.67
C ILE A 9 -1.64 9.15 6.76
N LEU A 10 -1.10 8.41 7.73
CA LEU A 10 -1.88 7.84 8.84
C LEU A 10 -2.49 8.90 9.77
N SER A 11 -2.01 10.13 9.71
CA SER A 11 -2.53 11.26 10.49
C SER A 11 -3.54 12.12 9.71
N LEU A 12 -3.72 11.86 8.41
CA LEU A 12 -4.66 12.59 7.57
C LEU A 12 -6.10 12.16 7.82
N THR A 13 -7.03 13.07 7.59
CA THR A 13 -8.44 12.70 7.43
C THR A 13 -8.61 11.92 6.12
N PRO A 14 -9.27 10.74 6.14
CA PRO A 14 -9.52 9.97 4.93
C PRO A 14 -10.42 10.74 3.95
N GLU A 15 -9.89 11.03 2.77
CA GLU A 15 -10.58 11.72 1.68
C GLU A 15 -10.31 11.00 0.35
N GLN A 16 -11.11 11.30 -0.69
CA GLN A 16 -10.89 10.74 -2.03
C GLN A 16 -9.76 11.48 -2.76
N GLN A 17 -8.53 11.28 -2.30
CA GLN A 17 -7.33 11.87 -2.88
C GLN A 17 -6.37 10.81 -3.40
N THR A 18 -5.65 11.15 -4.48
CA THR A 18 -4.59 10.31 -5.02
C THR A 18 -3.26 10.73 -4.40
N LEU A 19 -2.57 9.78 -3.75
CA LEU A 19 -1.26 9.98 -3.13
C LEU A 19 -0.23 9.04 -3.75
N SER A 20 1.01 9.50 -3.84
CA SER A 20 2.16 8.67 -4.21
C SER A 20 3.06 8.49 -3.00
N VAL A 21 3.24 7.24 -2.56
CA VAL A 21 4.04 6.86 -1.40
C VAL A 21 5.00 5.74 -1.80
N THR A 22 6.19 5.75 -1.23
CA THR A 22 7.23 4.74 -1.46
C THR A 22 7.65 4.12 -0.14
N GLY A 23 7.86 2.82 -0.13
CA GLY A 23 8.31 2.08 1.04
C GLY A 23 8.53 0.61 0.72
N TRP A 24 8.75 -0.19 1.75
CA TRP A 24 8.95 -1.62 1.66
C TRP A 24 7.67 -2.35 2.02
N ILE A 25 7.33 -3.37 1.23
CA ILE A 25 6.24 -4.28 1.54
C ILE A 25 6.67 -5.18 2.70
N ARG A 26 5.82 -5.30 3.72
CA ARG A 26 6.09 -6.09 4.93
C ARG A 26 5.34 -7.41 4.94
N THR A 27 4.12 -7.39 4.41
CA THR A 27 3.25 -8.56 4.30
C THR A 27 2.42 -8.43 3.02
N VAL A 28 2.16 -9.55 2.36
CA VAL A 28 1.14 -9.67 1.30
C VAL A 28 0.24 -10.85 1.65
N ARG A 29 -1.07 -10.62 1.71
CA ARG A 29 -2.10 -11.65 1.89
C ARG A 29 -2.91 -11.73 0.61
N ASP A 30 -2.56 -12.69 -0.22
CA ASP A 30 -3.20 -12.89 -1.51
C ASP A 30 -4.46 -13.76 -1.39
N SER A 31 -5.57 -13.29 -1.93
CA SER A 31 -6.85 -14.02 -2.01
C SER A 31 -7.29 -14.14 -3.47
N LYS A 32 -8.37 -14.89 -3.72
CA LYS A 32 -8.84 -15.12 -5.10
C LYS A 32 -9.22 -13.82 -5.82
N GLU A 33 -9.97 -12.95 -5.15
CA GLU A 33 -10.59 -11.76 -5.76
C GLU A 33 -9.87 -10.44 -5.44
N PHE A 34 -9.01 -10.41 -4.42
CA PHE A 34 -8.29 -9.23 -3.96
C PHE A 34 -7.03 -9.64 -3.22
N ALA A 35 -6.17 -8.67 -2.91
CA ALA A 35 -5.07 -8.85 -1.97
C ALA A 35 -5.01 -7.70 -0.95
N PHE A 36 -4.50 -8.01 0.23
CA PHE A 36 -4.07 -7.00 1.19
C PHE A 36 -2.54 -6.96 1.23
N ALA A 37 -1.96 -5.78 1.25
CA ALA A 37 -0.53 -5.61 1.49
C ALA A 37 -0.29 -4.59 2.60
N GLU A 38 0.86 -4.68 3.26
CA GLU A 38 1.29 -3.71 4.27
C GLU A 38 2.58 -3.04 3.81
N LEU A 39 2.60 -1.70 3.78
CA LEU A 39 3.75 -0.89 3.38
C LEU A 39 4.30 -0.12 4.58
N ASN A 40 5.62 -0.13 4.73
CA ASN A 40 6.34 0.63 5.76
C ASN A 40 7.50 1.40 5.13
N ASP A 41 7.69 2.66 5.48
CA ASP A 41 8.75 3.53 4.96
C ASP A 41 9.76 3.97 6.05
N GLY A 42 9.70 3.36 7.23
CA GLY A 42 10.53 3.68 8.40
C GLY A 42 10.17 4.98 9.13
N SER A 43 9.13 5.71 8.71
CA SER A 43 8.73 6.97 9.36
C SER A 43 8.00 6.78 10.70
N CYS A 44 7.39 5.60 10.91
CA CYS A 44 6.75 5.18 12.16
C CYS A 44 6.72 3.66 12.31
N LEU A 45 6.34 3.17 13.49
CA LEU A 45 6.17 1.74 13.77
C LEU A 45 4.96 1.12 13.07
N SER A 46 3.93 1.92 12.78
CA SER A 46 2.71 1.48 12.10
C SER A 46 2.91 1.29 10.60
N ASN A 47 2.18 0.35 10.00
CA ASN A 47 2.18 0.08 8.56
C ASN A 47 0.96 0.72 7.88
N LEU A 48 1.12 1.14 6.64
CA LEU A 48 0.00 1.52 5.76
C LEU A 48 -0.58 0.26 5.12
N GLN A 49 -1.87 -0.01 5.35
CA GLN A 49 -2.57 -1.12 4.69
C GLN A 49 -3.01 -0.70 3.29
N LEU A 50 -2.74 -1.57 2.32
CA LEU A 50 -3.14 -1.43 0.93
C LEU A 50 -4.20 -2.48 0.61
N PHE A 51 -5.28 -2.06 -0.05
CA PHE A 51 -6.28 -2.95 -0.65
C PHE A 51 -6.08 -2.96 -2.17
N LEU A 52 -5.89 -4.14 -2.74
CA LEU A 52 -5.64 -4.34 -4.16
C LEU A 52 -6.77 -5.17 -4.76
N ASP A 53 -7.64 -4.52 -5.53
CA ASP A 53 -8.75 -5.17 -6.23
C ASP A 53 -8.26 -5.85 -7.51
N LYS A 54 -8.36 -7.18 -7.60
CA LYS A 54 -7.90 -7.94 -8.77
C LYS A 54 -8.80 -7.76 -10.00
N LYS A 55 -9.98 -7.13 -9.84
CA LYS A 55 -10.80 -6.72 -10.98
C LYS A 55 -10.13 -5.63 -11.83
N LYS A 56 -9.12 -4.94 -11.28
CA LYS A 56 -8.28 -3.98 -11.98
C LYS A 56 -7.02 -4.69 -12.51
N PRO A 57 -6.87 -4.89 -13.84
CA PRO A 57 -5.78 -5.68 -14.41
C PRO A 57 -4.38 -5.17 -14.02
N GLU A 58 -4.21 -3.85 -13.90
CA GLU A 58 -2.96 -3.21 -13.50
C GLU A 58 -2.56 -3.55 -12.06
N LEU A 59 -3.53 -3.72 -11.16
CA LEU A 59 -3.27 -4.13 -9.78
C LEU A 59 -3.04 -5.65 -9.71
N ALA A 60 -3.83 -6.43 -10.45
CA ALA A 60 -3.67 -7.88 -10.52
C ALA A 60 -2.27 -8.30 -11.01
N ALA A 61 -1.74 -7.59 -12.02
CA ALA A 61 -0.40 -7.84 -12.57
C ALA A 61 0.73 -7.42 -11.61
N ALA A 62 0.49 -6.45 -10.72
CA ALA A 62 1.49 -5.98 -9.77
C ALA A 62 1.65 -6.90 -8.55
N ILE A 63 0.58 -7.58 -8.10
CA ILE A 63 0.58 -8.40 -6.88
C ILE A 63 1.70 -9.47 -6.85
N PRO A 64 1.95 -10.25 -7.93
CA PRO A 64 3.04 -11.25 -7.93
C PRO A 64 4.44 -10.66 -7.73
N GLY A 65 4.63 -9.37 -8.03
CA GLY A 65 5.90 -8.66 -7.84
C GLY A 65 6.09 -8.09 -6.44
N LEU A 66 5.08 -8.16 -5.56
CA LEU A 66 5.19 -7.68 -4.18
C LEU A 66 5.88 -8.75 -3.33
N SER A 67 7.18 -8.57 -3.08
CA SER A 67 7.97 -9.39 -2.16
C SER A 67 8.17 -8.69 -0.82
N THR A 68 8.19 -9.46 0.27
CA THR A 68 8.54 -9.02 1.63
C THR A 68 10.03 -9.11 1.90
#